data_AF-A0A2D2AYD6-F1
#
_entry.id   AF-A0A2D2AYD6-F1
#
_cell.length_a   1.000
_cell.length_b   1.000
_cell.length_c   1.000
_cell.angle_alpha   90.00
_cell.angle_beta   90.00
_cell.angle_gamma   90.00
#
_symmetry.space_group_name_H-M   'P 1'
#
loop_
_entity.id
_entity.type
_entity.pdbx_description
1 polymer ?
#
loop_
_entity_poly.entity_id
_entity_poly.type
_entity_poly.pdbx_seq_one_letter_code
_entity_poly.pdbx_strand_id
1 'polypeptide(L)'
;MADGSLTIPLDELTAEQLKAAAEAAGETPEAYVRRAVARSLEEDWAEDLRRAAEYERTGESLSVDEAFDLLRTRIAERRAQRG
;
A
#
# COMPACT_ATOMS: atom_id res chain seq x y z
N MET A 1 -2.03 -16.19 -29.71
CA MET A 1 -2.52 -15.89 -28.36
C MET A 1 -1.29 -15.96 -27.47
N ALA A 2 -0.81 -14.83 -26.92
CA ALA A 2 0.34 -14.87 -26.03
C ALA A 2 -0.06 -15.67 -24.77
N ASP A 3 0.81 -16.58 -24.34
CA ASP A 3 0.62 -17.47 -23.18
C ASP A 3 0.66 -16.74 -21.83
N GLY A 4 0.66 -15.40 -21.83
CA GLY A 4 0.62 -14.56 -20.63
C GLY A 4 1.89 -14.60 -19.80
N SER A 5 2.99 -15.16 -20.34
CA SER A 5 4.26 -15.21 -19.63
C SER A 5 4.97 -13.85 -19.65
N LEU A 6 5.48 -13.43 -18.49
CA LEU A 6 6.30 -12.23 -18.33
C LEU A 6 7.62 -12.64 -17.66
N THR A 7 8.73 -12.33 -18.30
CA THR A 7 10.07 -12.50 -17.72
C THR A 7 10.62 -11.15 -17.30
N ILE A 8 10.97 -11.02 -16.02
CA ILE A 8 11.56 -9.81 -15.47
C ILE A 8 12.98 -10.15 -15.01
N PRO A 9 14.02 -9.54 -15.61
CA PRO A 9 15.37 -9.67 -15.08
C PRO A 9 15.47 -8.90 -13.77
N LEU A 10 15.99 -9.56 -12.74
CA LEU A 10 16.30 -8.96 -11.44
C LEU A 10 17.82 -8.94 -11.27
N ASP A 11 18.33 -7.92 -10.61
CA ASP A 11 19.70 -7.98 -10.08
C ASP A 11 19.80 -9.02 -8.97
N GLU A 12 21.02 -9.42 -8.66
CA GLU A 12 21.30 -10.50 -7.70
C GLU A 12 20.75 -10.20 -6.30
N LEU A 13 20.89 -8.96 -5.83
CA LEU A 13 20.42 -8.56 -4.51
C LEU A 13 18.89 -8.64 -4.43
N THR A 14 18.20 -8.09 -5.42
CA THR A 14 16.73 -8.13 -5.49
C THR A 14 16.21 -9.57 -5.60
N ALA A 15 16.89 -10.43 -6.37
CA ALA A 15 16.53 -11.84 -6.50
C ALA A 15 16.65 -12.60 -5.15
N GLU A 16 17.72 -12.35 -4.39
CA GLU A 16 17.90 -12.95 -3.06
C GLU A 16 16.87 -12.44 -2.05
N GLN A 17 16.60 -11.14 -2.04
CA GLN A 17 15.55 -10.56 -1.19
C GLN A 17 14.17 -11.15 -1.50
N LEU A 18 13.85 -11.33 -2.78
CA LEU A 18 12.60 -11.96 -3.20
C LEU A 18 12.48 -13.40 -2.70
N LYS A 19 13.55 -14.20 -2.84
CA LYS A 19 13.56 -15.58 -2.34
C LYS A 19 13.35 -15.64 -0.83
N ALA A 20 14.07 -14.80 -0.08
CA ALA A 20 13.94 -14.74 1.37
C ALA A 20 12.51 -14.33 1.80
N ALA A 21 11.90 -13.37 1.11
CA ALA A 21 10.53 -12.94 1.38
C ALA A 21 9.50 -14.04 1.07
N ALA A 22 9.69 -14.78 -0.02
CA ALA A 22 8.85 -15.93 -0.37
C ALA A 22 8.98 -17.06 0.66
N GLU A 23 10.21 -17.39 1.07
CA GLU A 23 10.48 -18.40 2.10
C GLU A 23 9.84 -18.01 3.45
N ALA A 24 9.99 -16.75 3.88
CA ALA A 24 9.35 -16.25 5.09
C ALA A 24 7.81 -16.33 5.05
N ALA A 25 7.23 -16.24 3.84
CA ALA A 25 5.80 -16.43 3.61
C ALA A 25 5.38 -17.90 3.45
N GLY A 26 6.32 -18.85 3.41
CA GLY A 26 6.04 -20.26 3.13
C GLY A 26 5.59 -20.53 1.68
N GLU A 27 5.96 -19.64 0.75
CA GLU A 27 5.54 -19.68 -0.66
C GLU A 27 6.74 -19.92 -1.59
N THR A 28 6.47 -20.37 -2.82
CA THR A 28 7.49 -20.33 -3.87
C THR A 28 7.69 -18.89 -4.36
N PRO A 29 8.88 -18.51 -4.87
CA PRO A 29 9.11 -17.17 -5.40
C PRO A 29 8.09 -16.77 -6.48
N GLU A 30 7.70 -17.69 -7.35
CA GLU A 30 6.69 -17.42 -8.39
C GLU A 30 5.30 -17.12 -7.80
N ALA A 31 4.85 -17.89 -6.81
CA ALA A 31 3.56 -17.67 -6.17
C ALA A 31 3.55 -16.33 -5.41
N TYR A 32 4.65 -16.02 -4.72
CA TYR A 32 4.82 -14.75 -4.03
C TYR A 32 4.75 -13.56 -4.99
N VAL A 33 5.50 -13.59 -6.10
CA VAL A 33 5.46 -12.53 -7.11
C VAL A 33 4.06 -12.39 -7.71
N ARG A 34 3.41 -13.50 -8.07
CA ARG A 34 2.06 -13.45 -8.66
C ARG A 34 1.06 -12.79 -7.71
N ARG A 35 1.11 -13.14 -6.42
CA ARG A 35 0.26 -12.54 -5.39
C ARG A 35 0.57 -11.04 -5.20
N ALA A 36 1.84 -10.67 -5.18
CA ALA A 36 2.26 -9.28 -5.07
C ALA A 36 1.78 -8.44 -6.27
N VAL A 37 1.96 -8.94 -7.49
CA VAL A 37 1.51 -8.26 -8.71
C VAL A 37 -0.02 -8.14 -8.74
N ALA A 38 -0.75 -9.20 -8.41
CA ALA A 38 -2.21 -9.15 -8.35
C ALA A 38 -2.69 -8.07 -7.36
N ARG A 39 -2.10 -8.03 -6.17
CA ARG A 39 -2.38 -7.01 -5.16
C ARG A 39 -2.09 -5.60 -5.67
N SER A 40 -0.93 -5.38 -6.29
CA SER A 40 -0.58 -4.08 -6.85
C SER A 40 -1.48 -3.62 -7.99
N LEU A 41 -2.11 -4.55 -8.72
CA LEU A 41 -3.09 -4.23 -9.77
C LEU A 41 -4.48 -3.90 -9.20
N GLU A 42 -4.82 -4.44 -8.03
CA GLU A 42 -6.10 -4.21 -7.36
C GLU A 42 -6.09 -2.95 -6.47
N GLU A 43 -4.95 -2.59 -5.91
CA GLU A 43 -4.81 -1.44 -5.01
C GLU A 43 -4.69 -0.11 -5.78
N ASP A 44 -5.64 0.81 -5.54
CA ASP A 44 -5.55 2.20 -6.00
C ASP A 44 -4.67 3.02 -5.04
N TRP A 45 -3.36 2.99 -5.30
CA TRP A 45 -2.37 3.75 -4.55
C TRP A 45 -2.37 5.26 -4.85
N ALA A 46 -3.24 5.77 -5.72
CA ALA A 46 -3.15 7.16 -6.18
C ALA A 46 -3.41 8.19 -5.05
N GLU A 47 -4.31 7.90 -4.10
CA GLU A 47 -4.54 8.78 -2.95
C GLU A 47 -3.37 8.74 -1.97
N ASP A 48 -2.85 7.57 -1.67
CA ASP A 48 -1.75 7.39 -0.72
C ASP A 48 -0.44 7.99 -1.24
N LEU A 49 -0.14 7.79 -2.53
CA LEU A 49 1.01 8.42 -3.19
C LEU A 49 0.87 9.94 -3.23
N ARG A 50 -0.34 10.47 -3.45
CA ARG A 50 -0.60 11.91 -3.40
C ARG A 50 -0.33 12.48 -2.01
N ARG A 51 -0.80 11.80 -0.95
CA ARG A 51 -0.55 12.19 0.44
C ARG A 51 0.94 12.15 0.78
N ALA A 52 1.64 11.11 0.37
CA ALA A 52 3.08 10.99 0.59
C ALA A 52 3.84 12.14 -0.10
N ALA A 53 3.53 12.43 -1.36
CA ALA A 53 4.15 13.55 -2.09
C ALA A 53 3.81 14.92 -1.49
N GLU A 54 2.60 15.10 -0.96
CA GLU A 54 2.22 16.31 -0.23
C GLU A 54 3.05 16.48 1.04
N TYR A 55 3.19 15.42 1.84
CA TYR A 55 4.04 15.42 3.03
C TYR A 55 5.52 15.66 2.70
N GLU A 56 6.07 15.03 1.65
CA GLU A 56 7.45 15.29 1.22
C GLU A 56 7.68 16.77 0.85
N ARG A 57 6.65 17.43 0.31
CA ARG A 57 6.71 18.83 -0.10
C ARG A 57 6.52 19.80 1.07
N THR A 58 5.61 19.51 2.00
CA THR A 58 5.19 20.47 3.04
C THR A 58 5.68 20.11 4.43
N GLY A 59 6.00 18.84 4.68
CA GLY A 59 6.26 18.29 6.02
C GLY A 59 5.03 18.26 6.92
N GLU A 60 3.85 18.63 6.40
CA GLU A 60 2.63 18.74 7.19
C GLU A 60 2.07 17.35 7.51
N SER A 61 1.97 17.06 8.80
CA SER A 61 1.34 15.86 9.32
C SER A 61 0.37 16.24 10.43
N LEU A 62 -0.55 15.33 10.73
CA LEU A 62 -1.40 15.45 11.90
C LEU A 62 -0.80 14.67 13.05
N SER A 63 -0.76 15.26 14.24
CA SER A 63 -0.53 14.49 15.45
C SER A 63 -1.73 13.56 15.72
N VAL A 64 -1.48 12.53 16.53
CA VAL A 64 -2.50 11.56 16.91
C VAL A 64 -3.66 12.26 17.64
N ASP A 65 -3.37 13.19 18.54
CA ASP A 65 -4.39 13.90 19.31
C ASP A 65 -5.28 14.77 18.42
N GLU A 66 -4.68 15.52 17.49
CA GLU A 66 -5.42 16.31 16.49
C GLU A 66 -6.32 15.42 15.62
N ALA A 67 -5.84 14.23 15.24
CA ALA A 67 -6.61 13.29 14.44
C ALA A 67 -7.84 12.78 15.20
N PHE A 68 -7.69 12.48 16.50
CA PHE A 68 -8.81 12.06 17.35
C PHE A 68 -9.82 13.18 17.57
N ASP A 69 -9.36 14.42 17.73
CA ASP A 69 -10.26 15.57 17.90
C ASP A 69 -11.08 15.86 16.63
N LEU A 70 -10.44 15.78 15.45
CA LEU A 70 -11.16 15.86 14.17
C LEU A 70 -12.19 14.73 14.01
N LEU A 71 -11.83 13.50 14.38
CA LEU A 71 -12.74 12.37 14.30
C LEU A 71 -13.95 12.55 15.22
N ARG A 72 -13.74 12.96 16.48
CA ARG A 72 -14.80 13.25 17.45
C ARG A 72 -15.76 14.31 16.91
N THR A 73 -15.21 15.39 16.36
CA THR A 73 -16.00 16.49 15.76
C THR A 73 -16.90 15.98 14.63
N ARG A 74 -16.34 15.23 13.67
CA ARG A 74 -17.11 14.64 12.55
C ARG A 74 -18.20 13.67 13.02
N ILE A 75 -17.95 12.90 14.07
CA ILE A 75 -18.96 12.00 14.66
C ILE A 75 -20.10 12.81 15.27
N ALA A 76 -19.81 13.87 16.00
CA ALA A 76 -20.83 14.74 16.60
C ALA A 76 -21.71 15.41 15.53
N GLU A 77 -21.09 15.96 14.47
CA GLU A 77 -21.81 16.56 13.34
C GLU A 77 -22.76 15.57 12.65
N ARG A 78 -22.28 14.34 12.37
CA ARG A 78 -23.12 13.29 11.76
C ARG A 78 -24.28 12.85 12.64
N ARG A 79 -24.10 12.86 13.96
CA ARG A 79 -25.19 12.55 14.91
C ARG A 79 -26.24 13.66 14.92
N ALA A 80 -25.81 14.92 14.90
CA ALA A 80 -26.72 16.07 14.84
C ALA A 80 -27.53 16.13 13.53
N GLN A 81 -26.99 15.65 12.41
CA GLN A 81 -27.70 15.58 11.13
C GLN A 81 -28.72 14.43 11.03
N ARG A 82 -28.69 13.48 11.99
CA ARG A 82 -29.54 12.28 12.00
C ARG A 82 -30.66 12.31 13.06
N GLY A 83 -30.69 13.31 13.93
CA GLY A 83 -31.75 13.54 14.92
C GLY A 83 -32.61 14.72 14.50
#